data_AF-A0AA45ZHQ2-F1
#
_entry.id   AF-A0AA45ZHQ2-F1
#
_cell.length_a   1.000
_cell.length_b   1.000
_cell.length_c   1.000
_cell.angle_alpha   90.00
_cell.angle_beta   90.00
_cell.angle_gamma   90.00
#
_symmetry.space_group_name_H-M   'P 1'
#
loop_
_entity.id
_entity.type
_entity.pdbx_description
1 polymer ?
#
loop_
_entity_poly.entity_id
_entity_poly.type
_entity_poly.pdbx_seq_one_letter_code
_entity_poly.pdbx_strand_id
1 'polypeptide(L)'
;MEISNSGIDNKVCVTKSVGTNSGRAAQYAMYHDETMEKDVGEGRTSLCGDKGHNGSNNITGKHASEAQVLKEFVEKTLLGNESKNWPTSSGVGKKDNDNAKAVAGDLTKLSTEEKTIVAGLLAKTIEGGEVVEIRAVSSTSVMVNACYDLLSEGLGVVPYACVGLGGNFVGVVDGHITPKLAYRLKAGLSYQNLRDRYSCVVGYV
;
A
#
# COMPACT_ATOMS: atom_id res chain seq x y z
N MET A 1 -13.12 -10.57 -17.38
CA MET A 1 -12.88 -11.32 -16.13
C MET A 1 -13.94 -10.87 -15.13
N GLU A 2 -14.87 -11.75 -14.76
CA GLU A 2 -15.91 -11.45 -13.76
C GLU A 2 -15.40 -11.83 -12.38
N ILE A 3 -15.38 -10.86 -11.47
CA ILE A 3 -14.98 -11.03 -10.08
C ILE A 3 -16.23 -11.50 -9.33
N SER A 4 -16.47 -12.80 -9.41
CA SER A 4 -17.57 -13.47 -8.73
C SER A 4 -17.29 -13.58 -7.23
N ASN A 5 -17.56 -12.51 -6.44
CA ASN A 5 -18.23 -12.64 -5.13
C ASN A 5 -18.40 -11.39 -4.25
N SER A 6 -17.91 -10.19 -4.57
CA SER A 6 -18.02 -9.09 -3.59
C SER A 6 -18.71 -7.87 -4.16
N GLY A 7 -19.95 -7.60 -3.73
CA GLY A 7 -20.65 -6.31 -3.94
C GLY A 7 -19.95 -5.08 -3.33
N ILE A 8 -18.66 -5.23 -3.02
CA ILE A 8 -17.69 -4.27 -2.50
C ILE A 8 -17.05 -3.50 -3.66
N ASP A 9 -16.89 -4.12 -4.83
CA ASP A 9 -16.46 -3.42 -6.05
C ASP A 9 -17.38 -2.23 -6.31
N ASN A 10 -18.68 -2.41 -6.02
CA ASN A 10 -19.74 -1.41 -6.13
C ASN A 10 -19.75 -0.33 -5.02
N LYS A 11 -18.72 -0.25 -4.18
CA LYS A 11 -18.64 0.71 -3.05
C LYS A 11 -17.45 1.66 -3.12
N VAL A 12 -16.43 1.34 -3.93
CA VAL A 12 -15.22 2.16 -4.06
C VAL A 12 -15.20 2.83 -5.41
N CYS A 13 -14.87 4.13 -5.46
CA CYS A 13 -14.82 4.89 -6.70
C CYS A 13 -16.13 4.80 -7.49
N VAL A 14 -17.26 4.80 -6.79
CA VAL A 14 -18.57 4.77 -7.44
C VAL A 14 -18.87 6.15 -8.01
N THR A 15 -18.92 6.25 -9.32
CA THR A 15 -19.30 7.48 -10.03
C THR A 15 -20.73 7.87 -9.68
N LYS A 16 -21.00 9.18 -9.65
CA LYS A 16 -22.28 9.73 -9.19
C LYS A 16 -23.11 10.20 -10.35
N SER A 17 -24.43 10.00 -10.25
CA SER A 17 -25.38 10.58 -11.19
C SER A 17 -25.48 12.08 -10.96
N VAL A 18 -25.48 12.84 -12.05
CA VAL A 18 -25.58 14.31 -12.03
C VAL A 18 -26.87 14.81 -12.68
N GLY A 19 -27.48 14.01 -13.54
CA GLY A 19 -28.70 14.34 -14.25
C GLY A 19 -29.33 13.11 -14.89
N THR A 20 -30.26 13.34 -15.80
CA THR A 20 -30.89 12.27 -16.58
C THR A 20 -30.78 12.56 -18.05
N ASN A 21 -30.83 11.54 -18.90
CA ASN A 21 -30.96 11.74 -20.33
C ASN A 21 -32.40 12.10 -20.71
N SER A 22 -32.67 12.27 -22.01
CA SER A 22 -34.01 12.63 -22.50
C SER A 22 -35.08 11.55 -22.22
N GLY A 23 -34.65 10.31 -21.98
CA GLY A 23 -35.50 9.21 -21.53
C GLY A 23 -35.68 9.14 -20.01
N ARG A 24 -35.22 10.15 -19.26
CA ARG A 24 -35.23 10.21 -17.78
C ARG A 24 -34.40 9.12 -17.08
N ALA A 25 -33.50 8.44 -17.79
CA ALA A 25 -32.55 7.51 -17.18
C ALA A 25 -31.40 8.30 -16.54
N ALA A 26 -30.99 7.93 -15.33
CA ALA A 26 -29.85 8.52 -14.65
C ALA A 26 -28.57 8.41 -15.50
N GLN A 27 -27.72 9.43 -15.41
CA GLN A 27 -26.47 9.49 -16.17
C GLN A 27 -25.31 9.80 -15.22
N TYR A 28 -24.29 8.95 -15.29
CA TYR A 28 -23.16 8.91 -14.39
C TYR A 28 -21.89 9.39 -15.08
N ALA A 29 -20.89 9.82 -14.31
CA ALA A 29 -19.57 10.07 -14.87
C ALA A 29 -19.00 8.82 -15.54
N MET A 30 -18.18 9.00 -16.56
CA MET A 30 -17.54 7.90 -17.29
C MET A 30 -16.03 7.97 -17.09
N TYR A 31 -15.43 6.94 -16.53
CA TYR A 31 -13.98 6.84 -16.39
C TYR A 31 -13.28 6.86 -17.75
N HIS A 32 -12.19 7.62 -17.77
CA HIS A 32 -11.36 7.87 -18.94
C HIS A 32 -9.91 8.12 -18.50
N ASP A 33 -9.01 8.23 -19.46
CA ASP A 33 -7.58 8.42 -19.20
C ASP A 33 -7.22 9.85 -18.70
N GLU A 34 -8.11 10.83 -18.89
CA GLU A 34 -7.99 12.21 -18.39
C GLU A 34 -9.36 12.80 -18.08
N THR A 35 -9.42 13.75 -17.14
CA THR A 35 -10.65 14.49 -16.84
C THR A 35 -10.89 15.59 -17.88
N MET A 36 -12.05 15.52 -18.53
CA MET A 36 -12.45 16.49 -19.56
C MET A 36 -13.14 17.72 -18.94
N GLU A 37 -13.29 18.77 -19.75
CA GLU A 37 -14.12 19.92 -19.37
C GLU A 37 -15.59 19.49 -19.24
N LYS A 38 -16.15 19.75 -18.06
CA LYS A 38 -17.41 19.14 -17.61
C LYS A 38 -18.63 19.88 -18.16
N ASP A 39 -19.41 19.21 -19.01
CA ASP A 39 -20.61 19.77 -19.64
C ASP A 39 -21.72 18.70 -19.82
N VAL A 40 -22.93 19.10 -20.22
CA VAL A 40 -24.03 18.18 -20.54
C VAL A 40 -23.68 17.15 -21.61
N GLY A 41 -22.76 17.48 -22.52
CA GLY A 41 -22.26 16.57 -23.57
C GLY A 41 -20.95 15.84 -23.24
N GLU A 42 -20.35 16.10 -22.07
CA GLU A 42 -19.04 15.58 -21.68
C GLU A 42 -18.96 15.27 -20.19
N GLY A 43 -18.97 13.97 -19.85
CA GLY A 43 -18.94 13.46 -18.47
C GLY A 43 -17.71 12.62 -18.14
N ARG A 44 -16.70 12.64 -19.01
CA ARG A 44 -15.49 11.83 -18.85
C ARG A 44 -14.58 12.35 -17.75
N THR A 45 -14.06 11.43 -16.93
CA THR A 45 -13.28 11.77 -15.75
C THR A 45 -12.16 10.78 -15.48
N SER A 46 -11.06 11.28 -14.92
CA SER A 46 -9.99 10.46 -14.31
C SER A 46 -10.03 10.51 -12.78
N LEU A 47 -11.07 11.11 -12.20
CA LEU A 47 -11.21 11.30 -10.75
C LEU A 47 -12.15 10.23 -10.15
N CYS A 48 -11.65 9.47 -9.19
CA CYS A 48 -12.39 8.46 -8.44
C CYS A 48 -13.65 9.06 -7.78
N GLY A 49 -14.82 8.48 -8.05
CA GLY A 49 -16.10 8.85 -7.46
C GLY A 49 -16.69 10.17 -7.96
N ASP A 50 -16.19 10.68 -9.09
CA ASP A 50 -16.65 11.93 -9.69
C ASP A 50 -18.07 11.80 -10.29
N LYS A 51 -18.68 12.96 -10.53
CA LYS A 51 -20.04 13.12 -11.08
C LYS A 51 -20.06 13.56 -12.55
N GLY A 52 -18.90 13.84 -13.15
CA GLY A 52 -18.77 14.14 -14.59
C GLY A 52 -19.27 15.52 -15.01
N HIS A 53 -20.25 16.09 -14.32
CA HIS A 53 -20.80 17.43 -14.61
C HIS A 53 -21.18 18.20 -13.34
N ASN A 54 -21.28 19.53 -13.44
CA ASN A 54 -21.77 20.41 -12.37
C ASN A 54 -23.10 21.05 -12.81
N GLY A 55 -24.21 20.33 -12.62
CA GLY A 55 -25.54 20.86 -12.95
C GLY A 55 -26.60 19.76 -12.96
N SER A 56 -27.87 20.13 -12.76
CA SER A 56 -29.00 19.18 -12.81
C SER A 56 -29.73 19.32 -14.15
N ASN A 57 -29.22 18.65 -15.18
CA ASN A 57 -29.64 18.87 -16.57
C ASN A 57 -30.02 17.58 -17.32
N ASN A 58 -30.61 17.77 -18.50
CA ASN A 58 -30.85 16.75 -19.53
C ASN A 58 -29.52 16.42 -20.24
N ILE A 59 -28.83 15.39 -19.79
CA ILE A 59 -27.50 14.97 -20.26
C ILE A 59 -27.61 14.45 -21.70
N THR A 60 -26.72 14.93 -22.57
CA THR A 60 -26.79 14.73 -24.02
C THR A 60 -25.67 13.85 -24.57
N GLY A 61 -24.59 13.61 -23.83
CA GLY A 61 -23.50 12.77 -24.33
C GLY A 61 -22.39 12.42 -23.32
N LYS A 62 -21.64 11.36 -23.65
CA LYS A 62 -20.39 10.92 -22.98
C LYS A 62 -20.46 10.75 -21.46
N HIS A 63 -21.61 10.28 -20.98
CA HIS A 63 -21.83 9.79 -19.64
C HIS A 63 -22.12 8.28 -19.69
N ALA A 64 -21.96 7.59 -18.56
CA ALA A 64 -22.30 6.18 -18.44
C ALA A 64 -23.79 6.02 -18.08
N SER A 65 -24.42 4.97 -18.63
CA SER A 65 -25.81 4.60 -18.31
C SER A 65 -25.97 3.99 -16.91
N GLU A 66 -24.88 3.49 -16.35
CA GLU A 66 -24.80 2.90 -15.02
C GLU A 66 -23.61 3.49 -14.26
N ALA A 67 -23.65 3.42 -12.93
CA ALA A 67 -22.52 3.84 -12.11
C ALA A 67 -21.31 2.95 -12.38
N GLN A 68 -20.21 3.57 -12.81
CA GLN A 68 -18.91 2.93 -12.88
C GLN A 68 -18.24 2.89 -11.52
N VAL A 69 -17.41 1.89 -11.29
CA VAL A 69 -16.86 1.54 -9.99
C VAL A 69 -15.33 1.37 -10.06
N LEU A 70 -14.70 0.86 -9.00
CA LEU A 70 -13.24 0.71 -8.93
C LEU A 70 -12.65 -0.07 -10.10
N LYS A 71 -13.35 -1.08 -10.61
CA LYS A 71 -12.92 -1.86 -11.77
C LYS A 71 -12.73 -0.99 -13.01
N GLU A 72 -13.73 -0.19 -13.37
CA GLU A 72 -13.64 0.71 -14.52
C GLU A 72 -12.60 1.81 -14.29
N PHE A 73 -12.45 2.31 -13.05
CA PHE A 73 -11.39 3.26 -12.71
C PHE A 73 -10.00 2.66 -13.01
N VAL A 74 -9.74 1.44 -12.55
CA VAL A 74 -8.49 0.74 -12.85
C VAL A 74 -8.32 0.53 -14.36
N GLU A 75 -9.32 -0.03 -15.03
CA GLU A 75 -9.24 -0.41 -16.44
C GLU A 75 -9.16 0.78 -17.41
N LYS A 76 -9.77 1.92 -17.06
CA LYS A 76 -9.90 3.07 -17.97
C LYS A 76 -9.06 4.27 -17.57
N THR A 77 -8.70 4.38 -16.30
CA THR A 77 -8.02 5.56 -15.76
C THR A 77 -6.58 5.26 -15.38
N LEU A 78 -6.25 4.08 -14.83
CA LEU A 78 -4.88 3.71 -14.44
C LEU A 78 -4.02 3.12 -15.56
N LEU A 79 -4.29 3.53 -16.81
CA LEU A 79 -3.67 2.98 -18.01
C LEU A 79 -2.15 3.24 -18.08
N GLY A 80 -1.40 2.23 -18.51
CA GLY A 80 0.05 2.30 -18.76
C GLY A 80 0.92 1.82 -17.59
N ASN A 81 2.14 1.40 -17.92
CA ASN A 81 3.10 0.78 -16.98
C ASN A 81 3.53 1.69 -15.80
N GLU A 82 3.07 2.95 -15.76
CA GLU A 82 3.44 3.95 -14.76
C GLU A 82 2.26 4.41 -13.88
N SER A 83 1.11 3.72 -13.89
CA SER A 83 -0.08 4.12 -13.10
C SER A 83 -0.54 5.56 -13.40
N LYS A 84 -0.79 5.88 -14.68
CA LYS A 84 -1.33 7.20 -15.09
C LYS A 84 -2.53 7.54 -14.20
N ASN A 85 -2.62 8.76 -13.69
CA ASN A 85 -3.67 9.23 -12.76
C ASN A 85 -3.59 8.71 -11.30
N TRP A 86 -2.47 8.11 -10.90
CA TRP A 86 -2.19 7.78 -9.50
C TRP A 86 -0.94 8.50 -8.98
N PRO A 87 -0.94 9.08 -7.76
CA PRO A 87 -2.07 9.27 -6.83
C PRO A 87 -2.99 10.46 -7.18
N THR A 88 -2.65 11.20 -8.24
CA THR A 88 -3.30 12.45 -8.65
C THR A 88 -3.95 12.27 -10.03
N SER A 89 -5.20 12.71 -10.18
CA SER A 89 -5.92 12.73 -11.45
C SER A 89 -5.27 13.66 -12.49
N SER A 90 -5.61 13.48 -13.77
CA SER A 90 -5.12 14.31 -14.87
C SER A 90 -6.26 15.11 -15.52
N GLY A 91 -5.89 16.08 -16.35
CA GLY A 91 -6.84 16.94 -17.06
C GLY A 91 -7.38 18.08 -16.20
N VAL A 92 -8.62 18.47 -16.47
CA VAL A 92 -9.25 19.68 -15.91
C VAL A 92 -9.59 19.50 -14.44
N GLY A 93 -9.21 20.48 -13.62
CA GLY A 93 -9.59 20.52 -12.20
C GLY A 93 -8.84 19.53 -11.30
N LYS A 94 -7.73 18.95 -11.77
CA LYS A 94 -6.86 18.08 -10.98
C LYS A 94 -6.38 18.77 -9.70
N LYS A 95 -6.28 18.00 -8.61
CA LYS A 95 -5.73 18.46 -7.33
C LYS A 95 -4.79 17.42 -6.77
N ASP A 96 -3.74 17.87 -6.09
CA ASP A 96 -2.73 16.96 -5.57
C ASP A 96 -3.32 15.88 -4.65
N ASN A 97 -3.02 14.63 -5.01
CA ASN A 97 -3.44 13.40 -4.34
C ASN A 97 -4.97 13.24 -4.23
N ASP A 98 -5.74 13.81 -5.16
CA ASP A 98 -7.21 13.72 -5.15
C ASP A 98 -7.73 12.28 -5.27
N ASN A 99 -7.17 11.47 -6.17
CA ASN A 99 -7.53 10.06 -6.33
C ASN A 99 -7.17 9.25 -5.08
N ALA A 100 -5.96 9.44 -4.53
CA ALA A 100 -5.57 8.76 -3.29
C ALA A 100 -6.50 9.13 -2.11
N LYS A 101 -6.88 10.41 -1.97
CA LYS A 101 -7.83 10.86 -0.94
C LYS A 101 -9.23 10.30 -1.15
N ALA A 102 -9.71 10.27 -2.39
CA ALA A 102 -11.02 9.75 -2.73
C ALA A 102 -11.11 8.24 -2.44
N VAL A 103 -10.13 7.45 -2.90
CA VAL A 103 -10.03 6.02 -2.62
C VAL A 103 -9.95 5.77 -1.12
N ALA A 104 -9.05 6.45 -0.40
CA ALA A 104 -8.94 6.29 1.06
C ALA A 104 -10.25 6.66 1.79
N GLY A 105 -10.93 7.72 1.33
CA GLY A 105 -12.23 8.14 1.84
C GLY A 105 -13.31 7.07 1.67
N ASP A 106 -13.30 6.32 0.58
CA ASP A 106 -14.26 5.22 0.38
C ASP A 106 -13.85 3.96 1.16
N LEU A 107 -12.56 3.64 1.24
CA LEU A 107 -12.04 2.52 2.04
C LEU A 107 -12.34 2.68 3.54
N THR A 108 -12.30 3.90 4.07
CA THR A 108 -12.59 4.14 5.50
C THR A 108 -14.04 3.88 5.88
N LYS A 109 -14.98 4.00 4.91
CA LYS A 109 -16.41 3.73 5.10
C LYS A 109 -16.76 2.24 5.04
N LEU A 110 -15.81 1.40 4.63
CA LEU A 110 -15.98 -0.05 4.60
C LEU A 110 -15.81 -0.65 6.01
N SER A 111 -16.53 -1.74 6.27
CA SER A 111 -16.31 -2.59 7.44
C SER A 111 -14.94 -3.28 7.37
N THR A 112 -14.49 -3.85 8.49
CA THR A 112 -13.17 -4.49 8.59
C THR A 112 -13.03 -5.66 7.60
N GLU A 113 -14.07 -6.49 7.48
CA GLU A 113 -14.13 -7.60 6.53
C GLU A 113 -14.07 -7.11 5.08
N GLU A 114 -14.73 -5.99 4.77
CA GLU A 114 -14.73 -5.42 3.43
C GLU A 114 -13.38 -4.80 3.04
N LYS A 115 -12.65 -4.23 4.00
CA LYS A 115 -11.29 -3.70 3.79
C LYS A 115 -10.32 -4.79 3.36
N THR A 116 -10.38 -5.97 3.97
CA THR A 116 -9.53 -7.12 3.61
C THR A 116 -9.78 -7.56 2.17
N ILE A 117 -11.04 -7.51 1.72
CA ILE A 117 -11.40 -7.87 0.34
C ILE A 117 -10.92 -6.83 -0.67
N VAL A 118 -11.03 -5.52 -0.38
CA VAL A 118 -10.50 -4.49 -1.28
C VAL A 118 -8.98 -4.52 -1.36
N ALA A 119 -8.29 -4.80 -0.26
CA ALA A 119 -6.85 -5.06 -0.30
C ALA A 119 -6.56 -6.20 -1.30
N GLY A 120 -7.28 -7.32 -1.18
CA GLY A 120 -7.24 -8.46 -2.10
C GLY A 120 -7.43 -8.09 -3.57
N LEU A 121 -8.39 -7.21 -3.85
CA LEU A 121 -8.69 -6.70 -5.19
C LEU A 121 -7.56 -5.84 -5.75
N LEU A 122 -7.03 -4.91 -4.94
CA LEU A 122 -5.93 -4.02 -5.33
C LEU A 122 -4.66 -4.80 -5.66
N ALA A 123 -4.39 -5.88 -4.95
CA ALA A 123 -3.19 -6.67 -5.21
C ALA A 123 -3.35 -7.67 -6.37
N LYS A 124 -4.57 -8.07 -6.75
CA LYS A 124 -4.79 -8.81 -8.00
C LYS A 124 -4.61 -7.95 -9.26
N THR A 125 -4.77 -6.64 -9.16
CA THR A 125 -4.62 -5.68 -10.27
C THR A 125 -3.17 -5.48 -10.70
N ILE A 126 -2.23 -5.71 -9.79
CA ILE A 126 -0.79 -5.82 -10.09
C ILE A 126 -0.51 -7.32 -10.28
N GLU A 127 -0.16 -7.75 -11.50
CA GLU A 127 0.37 -9.09 -11.74
C GLU A 127 1.60 -9.32 -10.84
N GLY A 128 1.38 -9.83 -9.61
CA GLY A 128 2.40 -10.00 -8.58
C GLY A 128 2.09 -9.47 -7.17
N GLY A 129 0.90 -8.93 -6.89
CA GLY A 129 0.51 -8.53 -5.54
C GLY A 129 -0.18 -9.64 -4.76
N GLU A 130 0.50 -10.29 -3.84
CA GLU A 130 -0.13 -11.14 -2.83
C GLU A 130 -0.66 -10.25 -1.67
N VAL A 131 -1.95 -10.35 -1.35
CA VAL A 131 -2.51 -9.75 -0.14
C VAL A 131 -2.38 -10.71 1.01
N VAL A 132 -1.47 -10.38 1.91
CA VAL A 132 -1.36 -11.01 3.21
C VAL A 132 -1.98 -10.07 4.25
N GLU A 133 -3.01 -10.53 4.94
CA GLU A 133 -3.58 -9.84 6.11
C GLU A 133 -2.58 -9.97 7.27
N ILE A 134 -1.73 -8.96 7.46
CA ILE A 134 -0.76 -8.96 8.57
C ILE A 134 -1.50 -8.62 9.87
N ARG A 135 -2.03 -9.64 10.55
CA ARG A 135 -2.66 -9.48 11.88
C ARG A 135 -1.66 -9.24 13.02
N ALA A 136 -0.38 -9.56 12.83
CA ALA A 136 0.72 -9.11 13.66
C ALA A 136 2.06 -9.48 13.01
N VAL A 137 2.99 -8.54 12.88
CA VAL A 137 4.39 -8.86 12.59
C VAL A 137 5.05 -9.29 13.90
N SER A 138 5.23 -10.59 14.12
CA SER A 138 6.12 -11.06 15.18
C SER A 138 7.53 -11.19 14.62
N SER A 139 8.33 -10.14 14.80
CA SER A 139 9.75 -10.14 14.44
C SER A 139 10.56 -10.80 15.55
N THR A 140 10.70 -12.12 15.52
CA THR A 140 11.66 -12.83 16.38
C THR A 140 13.02 -12.82 15.68
N SER A 141 13.90 -11.91 16.11
CA SER A 141 15.30 -11.91 15.67
C SER A 141 16.12 -12.77 16.62
N VAL A 142 16.81 -13.77 16.06
CA VAL A 142 17.75 -14.61 16.82
C VAL A 142 19.14 -14.32 16.27
N MET A 143 20.03 -13.83 17.14
CA MET A 143 21.42 -13.55 16.82
C MET A 143 22.31 -14.46 17.65
N VAL A 144 23.11 -15.29 16.98
CA VAL A 144 24.15 -16.11 17.62
C VAL A 144 25.48 -15.38 17.43
N ASN A 145 26.14 -15.04 18.53
CA ASN A 145 27.46 -14.40 18.50
C ASN A 145 28.52 -15.43 18.88
N ALA A 146 29.52 -15.60 18.03
CA ALA A 146 30.77 -16.27 18.39
C ALA A 146 31.78 -15.19 18.78
N CYS A 147 32.21 -15.19 20.04
CA CYS A 147 33.15 -14.22 20.58
C CYS A 147 34.50 -14.89 20.83
N TYR A 148 35.56 -14.16 20.53
CA TYR A 148 36.92 -14.55 20.85
C TYR A 148 37.51 -13.50 21.79
N ASP A 149 37.86 -13.94 23.00
CA ASP A 149 38.54 -13.11 23.99
C ASP A 149 40.04 -13.16 23.73
N LEU A 150 40.62 -12.02 23.38
CA LEU A 150 42.06 -11.89 23.23
C LEU A 150 42.63 -11.64 24.63
N LEU A 151 43.03 -12.71 25.30
CA LEU A 151 43.69 -12.63 26.60
C LEU A 151 45.04 -11.91 26.44
N SER A 152 45.10 -10.64 26.83
CA SER A 152 46.35 -9.92 27.03
C SER A 152 46.81 -10.12 28.47
N GLU A 153 47.82 -10.97 28.67
CA GLU A 153 48.49 -11.10 29.96
C GLU A 153 49.10 -9.75 30.38
N GLY A 154 48.65 -9.19 31.50
CA GLY A 154 49.28 -8.05 32.17
C GLY A 154 48.55 -6.69 32.12
N LEU A 155 47.43 -6.55 31.42
CA LEU A 155 46.57 -5.36 31.51
C LEU A 155 45.18 -5.76 32.05
N GLY A 156 44.63 -5.01 33.00
CA GLY A 156 43.28 -5.21 33.55
C GLY A 156 42.12 -4.94 32.57
N VAL A 157 42.37 -5.10 31.26
CA VAL A 157 41.44 -4.86 30.15
C VAL A 157 41.58 -6.01 29.14
N VAL A 158 40.47 -6.67 28.83
CA VAL A 158 40.42 -7.80 27.90
C VAL A 158 39.71 -7.35 26.62
N PRO A 159 40.43 -7.13 25.51
CA PRO A 159 39.80 -6.89 24.22
C PRO A 159 39.08 -8.15 23.74
N TYR A 160 37.85 -7.98 23.25
CA TYR A 160 37.08 -9.07 22.67
C TYR A 160 36.50 -8.67 21.32
N ALA A 161 36.47 -9.63 20.39
CA ALA A 161 35.83 -9.47 19.10
C ALA A 161 34.76 -10.55 18.95
N CYS A 162 33.56 -10.15 18.58
CA CYS A 162 32.44 -11.04 18.31
C CYS A 162 31.99 -10.91 16.86
N VAL A 163 31.85 -12.05 16.21
CA VAL A 163 31.16 -12.18 14.94
C VAL A 163 29.78 -12.77 15.21
N GLY A 164 28.76 -11.96 14.94
CA GLY A 164 27.35 -12.32 15.08
C GLY A 164 26.75 -12.71 13.74
N LEU A 165 26.21 -13.92 13.66
CA LEU A 165 25.34 -14.35 12.58
C LEU A 165 23.90 -14.32 13.10
N GLY A 166 23.09 -13.47 12.50
CA GLY A 166 21.68 -13.30 12.85
C GLY A 166 20.79 -13.56 11.67
N GLY A 167 19.63 -14.15 11.93
CA GLY A 167 18.53 -14.19 10.99
C GLY A 167 17.40 -13.34 11.54
N ASN A 168 16.78 -12.50 10.70
CA ASN A 168 15.44 -12.04 11.00
C ASN A 168 14.46 -13.00 10.33
N PHE A 169 13.70 -13.73 11.14
CA PHE A 169 12.63 -14.60 10.64
C PHE A 169 11.38 -13.76 10.53
N VAL A 170 11.10 -13.27 9.32
CA VAL A 170 9.78 -12.70 9.01
C VAL A 170 8.90 -13.89 8.69
N GLY A 171 8.15 -14.37 9.68
CA GLY A 171 7.17 -15.43 9.48
C GLY A 171 5.98 -14.87 8.70
N VAL A 172 5.97 -15.09 7.38
CA VAL A 172 4.77 -14.93 6.57
C VAL A 172 4.04 -16.27 6.61
N VAL A 173 2.75 -16.25 7.00
CA VAL A 173 1.91 -17.45 7.05
C VAL A 173 1.60 -17.88 5.60
N ASP A 174 2.51 -18.65 5.00
CA ASP A 174 2.23 -19.78 4.08
C ASP A 174 3.55 -20.44 3.60
N GLY A 175 4.23 -21.14 4.51
CA GLY A 175 5.29 -22.11 4.17
C GLY A 175 6.60 -21.59 3.54
N HIS A 176 6.70 -20.31 3.17
CA HIS A 176 7.91 -19.73 2.57
C HIS A 176 8.68 -18.88 3.59
N ILE A 177 9.62 -19.53 4.27
CA ILE A 177 10.60 -18.84 5.11
C ILE A 177 11.61 -18.18 4.17
N THR A 178 11.60 -16.85 4.07
CA THR A 178 12.67 -16.08 3.41
C THR A 178 13.66 -15.60 4.48
N PRO A 179 14.72 -16.37 4.77
CA PRO A 179 15.69 -15.98 5.80
C PRO A 179 16.48 -14.77 5.31
N LYS A 180 16.36 -13.64 6.00
CA LYS A 180 17.28 -12.51 5.80
C LYS A 180 18.46 -12.69 6.75
N LEU A 181 19.57 -13.17 6.21
CA LEU A 181 20.84 -13.28 6.92
C LEU A 181 21.44 -11.88 7.10
N ALA A 182 21.75 -11.54 8.35
CA ALA A 182 22.46 -10.34 8.72
C ALA A 182 23.74 -10.73 9.46
N TYR A 183 24.88 -10.24 8.99
CA TYR A 183 26.14 -10.32 9.71
C TYR A 183 26.32 -9.04 10.53
N ARG A 184 26.75 -9.17 11.78
CA ARG A 184 27.14 -8.04 12.63
C ARG A 184 28.50 -8.32 13.23
N LEU A 185 29.41 -7.37 13.07
CA LEU A 185 30.72 -7.40 13.69
C LEU A 185 30.67 -6.50 14.92
N LYS A 186 31.00 -7.03 16.09
CA LYS A 186 31.07 -6.29 17.34
C LYS A 186 32.49 -6.38 17.88
N ALA A 187 33.06 -5.25 18.25
CA ALA A 187 34.33 -5.20 18.96
C ALA A 187 34.12 -4.45 20.28
N GLY A 188 34.82 -4.88 21.32
CA GLY A 188 34.69 -4.25 22.62
C GLY A 188 35.88 -4.52 23.52
N LEU A 189 35.84 -3.85 24.67
CA LEU A 189 36.80 -4.02 25.74
C LEU A 189 36.03 -4.37 27.01
N SER A 190 36.47 -5.43 27.68
CA SER A 190 35.94 -5.87 28.98
C SER A 190 36.91 -5.43 30.07
N TYR A 191 36.40 -4.73 31.08
CA TYR A 191 37.17 -4.29 32.24
C TYR A 191 36.79 -5.11 33.46
N GLN A 192 37.79 -5.61 34.18
CA GLN A 192 37.56 -6.36 35.42
C GLN A 192 37.55 -5.38 36.60
N ASN A 193 36.38 -5.17 37.19
CA ASN A 193 36.22 -4.31 38.36
C ASN A 193 36.35 -5.15 39.65
N LEU A 194 36.74 -4.53 40.78
CA LEU A 194 37.09 -5.14 42.09
C LEU A 194 35.95 -5.90 42.82
N ARG A 195 34.93 -6.38 42.11
CA ARG A 195 33.75 -7.02 42.71
C ARG A 195 33.03 -7.95 41.71
N ASP A 196 33.75 -8.91 41.14
CA ASP A 196 33.27 -9.99 40.25
C ASP A 196 32.22 -9.57 39.21
N ARG A 197 32.35 -8.34 38.70
CA ARG A 197 31.46 -7.77 37.67
C ARG A 197 32.33 -7.32 36.51
N TYR A 198 32.14 -7.99 35.38
CA TYR A 198 32.69 -7.56 34.11
C TYR A 198 31.82 -6.43 33.56
N SER A 199 32.45 -5.30 33.24
CA SER A 199 31.80 -4.21 32.51
C SER A 199 32.27 -4.28 31.06
N CYS A 200 31.37 -4.67 30.16
CA CYS A 200 31.65 -4.76 28.74
C CYS A 200 31.23 -3.47 28.04
N VAL A 201 32.16 -2.76 27.43
CA VAL A 201 31.86 -1.67 26.51
C VAL A 201 31.81 -2.24 25.10
N VAL A 202 30.66 -2.17 24.43
CA VAL A 202 30.44 -2.69 23.08
C VAL A 202 30.41 -1.53 22.09
N GLY A 203 31.34 -1.50 21.14
CA GLY A 203 31.28 -0.63 19.98
C GLY A 203 30.61 -1.35 18.81
N TYR A 204 29.70 -0.66 18.12
CA TYR A 204 29.16 -1.11 16.84
C TYR A 204 30.01 -0.50 15.72
N VAL A 205 30.48 -1.33 14.78
CA VAL A 205 31.12 -0.88 13.53
C VAL A 205 30.16 -1.12 12.38
#